data_AF-A0A5B2UKY3-F1
#
_entry.id   AF-A0A5B2UKY3-F1
#
_cell.length_a   1.000
_cell.length_b   1.000
_cell.length_c   1.000
_cell.angle_alpha   90.00
_cell.angle_beta   90.00
_cell.angle_gamma   90.00
#
_symmetry.space_group_name_H-M   'P 1'
#
loop_
_entity.id
_entity.type
_entity.pdbx_description
1 polymer ?
#
loop_
_entity_poly.entity_id
_entity_poly.type
_entity_poly.pdbx_seq_one_letter_code
_entity_poly.pdbx_strand_id
1 'polypeptide(L)'
;MLNRIGHVFLSAVLLASVAMGNAQAADKAINFGIMSTESSQNLKSIWQPFLDDMHKKTGLTINATFASDYAGLIQGMRFNKVDVAWLGNKAAMEAVDRSNGEIFAQTAAANGAAGYWSLLIVRKDSPLNSVEDMLKNAKNLTFGNGDPNSTSGYLVPGYYVFAKNNVDAATAFKRTLNSSHEVNALSVAKGQLDVATFNTESWDRLEVTQPDKAAQLKVIWKSPLIPADPLVWSKALTDSEKTKIRDFIFNYGNTDEEKAVLKNMQLGKFLASNDDQLLPIRQLELFKQRTTISADSKLAEADKAKKLAEIDADLAKLQQRLTELDKKTAANS
;
A
#
# COMPACT_ATOMS: atom_id res chain seq x y z
N MET A 1 -54.73 -83.35 3.07
CA MET A 1 -55.82 -82.65 3.78
C MET A 1 -55.38 -81.21 4.00
N LEU A 2 -56.05 -80.26 3.33
CA LEU A 2 -55.85 -78.81 3.47
C LEU A 2 -56.59 -78.25 4.69
N ASN A 3 -56.05 -77.20 5.30
CA ASN A 3 -56.74 -76.10 6.01
C ASN A 3 -55.68 -75.07 6.44
N ARG A 4 -55.90 -73.77 6.58
CA ARG A 4 -56.81 -72.75 6.03
C ARG A 4 -56.28 -71.41 6.61
N ILE A 5 -55.95 -70.45 5.74
CA ILE A 5 -56.21 -68.99 5.75
C ILE A 5 -56.23 -68.22 7.10
N GLY A 6 -55.49 -67.10 7.15
CA GLY A 6 -55.78 -65.96 8.04
C GLY A 6 -54.81 -64.78 7.87
N HIS A 7 -55.21 -63.76 7.09
CA HIS A 7 -54.49 -62.51 6.82
C HIS A 7 -54.40 -61.58 8.05
N VAL A 8 -53.29 -60.84 8.21
CA VAL A 8 -53.31 -59.43 8.66
C VAL A 8 -52.16 -58.67 7.98
N PHE A 9 -52.53 -57.72 7.12
CA PHE A 9 -51.67 -56.66 6.58
C PHE A 9 -51.45 -55.59 7.65
N LEU A 10 -50.20 -55.15 7.85
CA LEU A 10 -49.92 -53.90 8.56
C LEU A 10 -48.91 -53.08 7.74
N SER A 11 -49.44 -52.11 6.99
CA SER A 11 -48.66 -51.10 6.28
C SER A 11 -48.25 -50.01 7.26
N ALA A 12 -46.97 -49.94 7.61
CA ALA A 12 -46.39 -48.81 8.34
C ALA A 12 -45.77 -47.82 7.33
N VAL A 13 -46.46 -46.70 7.10
CA VAL A 13 -45.91 -45.56 6.33
C VAL A 13 -45.04 -44.75 7.29
N LEU A 14 -43.72 -44.82 7.11
CA LEU A 14 -42.76 -43.94 7.79
C LEU A 14 -42.70 -42.60 7.02
N LEU A 15 -43.27 -41.54 7.59
CA LEU A 15 -43.07 -40.17 7.14
C LEU A 15 -41.70 -39.69 7.62
N ALA A 16 -40.69 -39.74 6.75
CA ALA A 16 -39.39 -39.11 6.97
C ALA A 16 -39.50 -37.61 6.63
N SER A 17 -39.69 -36.78 7.65
CA SER A 17 -39.56 -35.32 7.54
C SER A 17 -38.07 -34.97 7.38
N VAL A 18 -37.64 -34.79 6.13
CA VAL A 18 -36.34 -34.19 5.82
C VAL A 18 -36.42 -32.71 6.17
N ALA A 19 -35.93 -32.35 7.35
CA ALA A 19 -35.61 -30.97 7.66
C ALA A 19 -34.45 -30.54 6.73
N MET A 20 -34.78 -29.86 5.64
CA MET A 20 -33.80 -29.10 4.86
C MET A 20 -33.33 -27.95 5.74
N GLY A 21 -32.31 -28.21 6.57
CA GLY A 21 -31.51 -27.17 7.17
C GLY A 21 -30.81 -26.44 6.02
N ASN A 22 -31.19 -25.19 5.76
CA ASN A 22 -30.35 -24.28 5.00
C ASN A 22 -29.02 -24.18 5.74
N ALA A 23 -28.01 -24.91 5.27
CA ALA A 23 -26.63 -24.60 5.60
C ALA A 23 -26.37 -23.21 5.02
N GLN A 24 -26.56 -22.17 5.84
CA GLN A 24 -25.95 -20.88 5.56
C GLN A 24 -24.46 -21.16 5.45
N ALA A 25 -23.93 -21.11 4.22
CA ALA A 25 -22.50 -21.04 4.01
C ALA A 25 -22.01 -19.92 4.91
N ALA A 26 -21.15 -20.24 5.88
CA ALA A 26 -20.56 -19.22 6.73
C ALA A 26 -19.89 -18.20 5.81
N ASP A 27 -20.38 -16.95 5.83
CA ASP A 27 -19.85 -15.89 4.98
C ASP A 27 -18.33 -15.83 5.16
N LYS A 28 -17.60 -15.96 4.04
CA LYS A 28 -16.15 -15.90 4.02
C LYS A 28 -15.71 -14.58 4.67
N ALA A 29 -14.78 -14.66 5.62
CA ALA A 29 -14.20 -13.45 6.21
C ALA A 29 -13.38 -12.67 5.17
N ILE A 30 -13.53 -11.35 5.17
CA ILE A 30 -12.74 -10.40 4.39
C ILE A 30 -11.46 -10.11 5.15
N ASN A 31 -10.31 -10.46 4.57
CA ASN A 31 -9.01 -10.17 5.14
C ASN A 31 -8.51 -8.81 4.64
N PHE A 32 -8.52 -7.82 5.53
CA PHE A 32 -8.08 -6.44 5.27
C PHE A 32 -6.59 -6.27 5.59
N GLY A 33 -5.76 -6.17 4.56
CA GLY A 33 -4.33 -5.94 4.64
C GLY A 33 -3.96 -4.50 5.01
N ILE A 34 -3.09 -4.34 6.00
CA ILE A 34 -2.59 -3.04 6.46
C ILE A 34 -1.07 -3.02 6.32
N MET A 35 -0.54 -2.15 5.45
CA MET A 35 0.90 -2.07 5.21
C MET A 35 1.69 -1.64 6.45
N SER A 36 2.90 -2.18 6.60
CA SER A 36 3.74 -2.03 7.80
C SER A 36 4.50 -0.70 7.84
N THR A 37 3.79 0.44 7.81
CA THR A 37 4.40 1.77 7.98
C THR A 37 4.99 1.97 9.39
N GLU A 38 4.31 1.41 10.38
CA GLU A 38 4.66 1.38 11.81
C GLU A 38 4.52 -0.06 12.36
N SER A 39 4.82 -0.25 13.65
CA SER A 39 4.57 -1.50 14.36
C SER A 39 3.09 -1.92 14.28
N SER A 40 2.83 -3.23 14.21
CA SER A 40 1.45 -3.76 14.18
C SER A 40 0.63 -3.36 15.41
N GLN A 41 1.28 -3.10 16.55
CA GLN A 41 0.60 -2.60 17.75
C GLN A 41 0.06 -1.18 17.53
N ASN A 42 0.89 -0.27 17.00
CA ASN A 42 0.46 1.10 16.68
C ASN A 42 -0.63 1.07 15.60
N LEU A 43 -0.43 0.31 14.53
CA LEU A 43 -1.41 0.19 13.45
C LEU A 43 -2.74 -0.38 13.93
N LYS A 44 -2.73 -1.44 14.75
CA LYS A 44 -3.96 -2.02 15.30
C LYS A 44 -4.75 -0.98 16.11
N SER A 45 -4.08 -0.14 16.90
CA SER A 45 -4.76 0.86 17.73
C SER A 45 -5.59 1.88 16.91
N ILE A 46 -5.15 2.20 15.69
CA ILE A 46 -5.83 3.18 14.82
C ILE A 46 -6.75 2.53 13.79
N TRP A 47 -6.44 1.31 13.33
CA TRP A 47 -7.22 0.62 12.30
C TRP A 47 -8.38 -0.20 12.87
N GLN A 48 -8.27 -0.74 14.09
CA GLN A 48 -9.31 -1.61 14.64
C GLN A 48 -10.68 -0.93 14.74
N PRO A 49 -10.82 0.32 15.22
CA PRO A 49 -12.13 0.99 15.25
C PRO A 49 -12.79 1.11 13.87
N PHE A 50 -11.99 1.40 12.83
CA PHE A 50 -12.46 1.48 11.45
C PHE A 50 -12.94 0.12 10.93
N LEU A 51 -12.19 -0.96 11.20
CA LEU A 51 -12.56 -2.31 10.79
C LEU A 51 -13.78 -2.85 11.56
N ASP A 52 -13.92 -2.48 12.84
CA ASP A 52 -15.09 -2.83 13.66
C ASP A 52 -16.36 -2.17 13.09
N ASP A 53 -16.27 -0.91 12.67
CA ASP A 53 -17.40 -0.23 12.03
C ASP A 53 -17.70 -0.79 10.64
N MET A 54 -16.66 -1.20 9.88
CA MET A 54 -16.83 -1.92 8.62
C MET A 54 -17.60 -3.22 8.84
N HIS A 55 -17.25 -3.99 9.86
CA HIS A 55 -17.98 -5.19 10.26
C HIS A 55 -19.45 -4.88 10.58
N LYS A 56 -19.71 -3.91 11.48
CA LYS A 56 -21.07 -3.54 11.91
C LYS A 56 -21.95 -3.09 10.76
N LYS A 57 -21.43 -2.27 9.84
CA LYS A 57 -22.23 -1.67 8.76
C LYS A 57 -22.44 -2.61 7.57
N THR A 58 -21.47 -3.46 7.26
CA THR A 58 -21.55 -4.36 6.10
C THR A 58 -22.12 -5.74 6.42
N GLY A 59 -22.08 -6.13 7.70
CA GLY A 59 -22.36 -7.49 8.16
C GLY A 59 -21.28 -8.52 7.78
N LEU A 60 -20.21 -8.09 7.10
CA LEU A 60 -19.10 -8.98 6.72
C LEU A 60 -18.18 -9.20 7.92
N THR A 61 -17.65 -10.41 8.09
CA THR A 61 -16.57 -10.65 9.07
C THR A 61 -15.29 -10.03 8.52
N ILE A 62 -14.69 -9.08 9.25
CA ILE A 62 -13.48 -8.37 8.84
C ILE A 62 -12.29 -8.78 9.72
N ASN A 63 -11.25 -9.33 9.10
CA ASN A 63 -10.00 -9.69 9.78
C ASN A 63 -8.89 -8.71 9.39
N ALA A 64 -8.16 -8.16 10.36
CA ALA A 64 -6.97 -7.37 10.09
C ALA A 64 -5.77 -8.30 9.77
N THR A 65 -5.14 -8.09 8.63
CA THR A 65 -3.91 -8.79 8.23
C THR A 65 -2.74 -7.82 8.24
N PHE A 66 -1.79 -8.05 9.13
CA PHE A 66 -0.53 -7.30 9.19
C PHE A 66 0.60 -8.19 8.67
N ALA A 67 1.40 -7.68 7.73
CA ALA A 67 2.61 -8.34 7.27
C ALA A 67 3.85 -7.63 7.83
N SER A 68 4.98 -8.33 7.89
CA SER A 68 6.27 -7.74 8.29
C SER A 68 6.78 -6.72 7.27
N ASP A 69 6.45 -6.93 6.00
CA ASP A 69 6.82 -6.09 4.86
C ASP A 69 5.66 -6.01 3.86
N TYR A 70 5.80 -5.12 2.88
CA TYR A 70 4.72 -4.85 1.92
C TYR A 70 4.56 -6.00 0.93
N ALA A 71 5.64 -6.76 0.68
CA ALA A 71 5.62 -7.93 -0.17
C ALA A 71 4.69 -9.02 0.39
N GLY A 72 4.62 -9.18 1.71
CA GLY A 72 3.70 -10.10 2.37
C GLY A 72 2.24 -9.83 2.04
N LEU A 73 1.82 -8.55 1.96
CA LEU A 73 0.44 -8.21 1.56
C LEU A 73 0.20 -8.44 0.07
N ILE A 74 1.17 -8.09 -0.78
CA ILE A 74 1.09 -8.30 -2.23
C ILE A 74 0.94 -9.80 -2.52
N GLN A 75 1.81 -10.65 -1.95
CA GLN A 75 1.71 -12.10 -2.11
C GLN A 75 0.45 -12.66 -1.44
N GLY A 76 0.06 -12.12 -0.29
CA GLY A 76 -1.20 -12.47 0.37
C GLY A 76 -2.39 -12.28 -0.55
N MET A 77 -2.45 -11.15 -1.26
CA MET A 77 -3.51 -10.88 -2.24
C MET A 77 -3.44 -11.86 -3.42
N ARG A 78 -2.24 -12.12 -3.94
CA ARG A 78 -2.01 -13.07 -5.04
C ARG A 78 -2.53 -14.48 -4.74
N PHE A 79 -2.43 -14.91 -3.49
CA PHE A 79 -2.86 -16.24 -3.03
C PHE A 79 -4.19 -16.23 -2.27
N ASN A 80 -5.02 -15.19 -2.47
CA ASN A 80 -6.37 -15.06 -1.88
C ASN A 80 -6.39 -15.14 -0.34
N LYS A 81 -5.33 -14.63 0.31
CA LYS A 81 -5.20 -14.46 1.77
C LYS A 81 -5.39 -13.02 2.22
N VAL A 82 -5.41 -12.08 1.28
CA VAL A 82 -5.77 -10.66 1.48
C VAL A 82 -6.80 -10.31 0.43
N ASP A 83 -7.95 -9.81 0.87
CA ASP A 83 -9.10 -9.52 0.02
C ASP A 83 -9.21 -8.02 -0.30
N VAL A 84 -8.86 -7.17 0.67
CA VAL A 84 -8.77 -5.71 0.55
C VAL A 84 -7.47 -5.26 1.21
N ALA A 85 -6.80 -4.23 0.72
CA ALA A 85 -5.60 -3.69 1.34
C ALA A 85 -5.49 -2.17 1.21
N TRP A 86 -4.99 -1.53 2.26
CA TRP A 86 -4.41 -0.19 2.18
C TRP A 86 -2.93 -0.32 1.83
N LEU A 87 -2.54 0.24 0.69
CA LEU A 87 -1.20 0.12 0.12
C LEU A 87 -0.70 1.47 -0.36
N GLY A 88 0.60 1.73 -0.23
CA GLY A 88 1.25 2.80 -0.97
C GLY A 88 1.22 2.52 -2.49
N ASN A 89 1.23 3.58 -3.31
CA ASN A 89 1.06 3.44 -4.76
C ASN A 89 2.01 2.44 -5.46
N LYS A 90 3.29 2.35 -5.06
CA LYS A 90 4.22 1.35 -5.62
C LYS A 90 3.76 -0.08 -5.31
N ALA A 91 3.38 -0.37 -4.06
CA ALA A 91 2.84 -1.68 -3.69
C ALA A 91 1.50 -1.98 -4.38
N ALA A 92 0.65 -0.97 -4.55
CA ALA A 92 -0.60 -1.11 -5.31
C ALA A 92 -0.36 -1.42 -6.79
N MET A 93 0.63 -0.79 -7.42
CA MET A 93 1.07 -1.11 -8.78
C MET A 93 1.50 -2.58 -8.90
N GLU A 94 2.32 -3.08 -7.96
CA GLU A 94 2.70 -4.50 -7.94
C GLU A 94 1.51 -5.42 -7.66
N ALA A 95 0.53 -4.99 -6.85
CA ALA A 95 -0.69 -5.76 -6.60
C ALA A 95 -1.58 -5.87 -7.84
N VAL A 96 -1.77 -4.77 -8.59
CA VAL A 96 -2.50 -4.75 -9.86
C VAL A 96 -1.80 -5.64 -10.89
N ASP A 97 -0.48 -5.52 -11.03
CA ASP A 97 0.28 -6.21 -12.08
C ASP A 97 0.49 -7.70 -11.80
N ARG A 98 0.57 -8.10 -10.52
CA ARG A 98 1.04 -9.45 -10.14
C ARG A 98 0.11 -10.24 -9.23
N SER A 99 -0.92 -9.59 -8.69
CA SER A 99 -1.68 -10.13 -7.55
C SER A 99 -3.19 -10.00 -7.71
N ASN A 100 -3.67 -9.78 -8.94
CA ASN A 100 -5.09 -9.65 -9.24
C ASN A 100 -5.80 -8.51 -8.48
N GLY A 101 -5.04 -7.46 -8.15
CA GLY A 101 -5.54 -6.26 -7.51
C GLY A 101 -6.28 -5.31 -8.47
N GLU A 102 -7.15 -4.49 -7.91
CA GLU A 102 -7.85 -3.38 -8.58
C GLU A 102 -8.05 -2.25 -7.57
N ILE A 103 -7.68 -1.02 -7.94
CA ILE A 103 -7.93 0.17 -7.12
C ILE A 103 -9.40 0.55 -7.25
N PHE A 104 -10.04 0.86 -6.12
CA PHE A 104 -11.43 1.34 -6.11
C PHE A 104 -11.61 2.65 -5.32
N ALA A 105 -10.68 2.99 -4.44
CA ALA A 105 -10.72 4.21 -3.65
C ALA A 105 -9.32 4.76 -3.39
N GLN A 106 -9.26 6.03 -3.02
CA GLN A 106 -8.06 6.72 -2.58
C GLN A 106 -8.32 7.31 -1.20
N THR A 107 -7.30 7.29 -0.35
CA THR A 107 -7.28 8.05 0.90
C THR A 107 -7.22 9.55 0.62
N ALA A 108 -7.63 10.36 1.58
CA ALA A 108 -7.40 11.81 1.55
C ALA A 108 -6.73 12.22 2.86
N ALA A 109 -5.88 13.23 2.84
CA ALA A 109 -5.27 13.76 4.05
C ALA A 109 -6.29 14.55 4.88
N ALA A 110 -6.30 14.37 6.20
CA ALA A 110 -7.21 15.11 7.09
C ALA A 110 -7.03 16.65 7.01
N ASN A 111 -5.83 17.10 6.65
CA ASN A 111 -5.49 18.52 6.50
C ASN A 111 -5.82 19.09 5.09
N GLY A 112 -6.43 18.29 4.20
CA GLY A 112 -6.78 18.71 2.84
C GLY A 112 -5.62 18.71 1.84
N ALA A 113 -4.44 18.21 2.21
CA ALA A 113 -3.35 18.05 1.25
C ALA A 113 -3.72 17.06 0.13
N ALA A 114 -3.33 17.38 -1.10
CA ALA A 114 -3.59 16.56 -2.28
C ALA A 114 -2.75 15.27 -2.35
N GLY A 115 -1.88 15.04 -1.37
CA GLY A 115 -0.94 13.94 -1.31
C GLY A 115 0.12 14.21 -0.25
N TYR A 116 1.24 13.49 -0.35
CA TYR A 116 2.34 13.53 0.63
C TYR A 116 3.69 13.60 -0.05
N TRP A 117 4.76 13.69 0.74
CA TRP A 117 6.12 13.78 0.22
C TRP A 117 7.05 12.78 0.88
N SER A 118 7.97 12.22 0.09
CA SER A 118 9.12 11.48 0.59
C SER A 118 10.14 12.45 1.19
N LEU A 119 10.85 11.98 2.21
CA LEU A 119 11.87 12.73 2.94
C LEU A 119 13.16 11.91 3.04
N LEU A 120 14.29 12.62 3.13
CA LEU A 120 15.49 12.08 3.78
C LEU A 120 15.68 12.78 5.11
N ILE A 121 15.85 11.97 6.15
CA ILE A 121 15.98 12.42 7.52
C ILE A 121 17.36 12.05 8.07
N VAL A 122 17.90 12.93 8.89
CA VAL A 122 19.12 12.73 9.67
C VAL A 122 18.87 13.16 11.10
N ARG A 123 19.77 12.81 12.02
CA ARG A 123 19.71 13.33 13.38
C ARG A 123 19.97 14.83 13.39
N LYS A 124 19.32 15.57 14.28
CA LYS A 124 19.32 17.04 14.32
C LYS A 124 20.72 17.66 14.46
N ASP A 125 21.61 16.98 15.18
CA ASP A 125 23.01 17.36 15.38
C ASP A 125 23.97 16.83 14.29
N SER A 126 23.47 16.13 13.27
CA SER A 126 24.27 15.71 12.12
C SER A 126 24.78 16.93 11.35
N PRO A 127 26.04 16.92 10.86
CA PRO A 127 26.55 17.99 10.01
C PRO A 127 25.92 18.00 8.61
N LEU A 128 25.20 16.94 8.21
CA LEU A 128 24.54 16.85 6.91
C LEU A 128 23.35 17.82 6.82
N ASN A 129 23.30 18.64 5.76
CA ASN A 129 22.19 19.57 5.54
C ASN A 129 21.55 19.46 4.15
N SER A 130 22.09 18.60 3.29
CA SER A 130 21.59 18.41 1.92
C SER A 130 21.87 17.00 1.39
N VAL A 131 21.21 16.65 0.29
CA VAL A 131 21.54 15.44 -0.50
C VAL A 131 22.99 15.46 -0.96
N GLU A 132 23.50 16.61 -1.37
CA GLU A 132 24.87 16.70 -1.87
C GLU A 132 25.89 16.43 -0.77
N ASP A 133 25.67 16.94 0.44
CA ASP A 133 26.50 16.60 1.60
C ASP A 133 26.46 15.09 1.88
N MET A 134 25.26 14.49 1.86
CA MET A 134 25.08 13.06 2.06
C MET A 134 25.84 12.25 1.01
N LEU A 135 25.69 12.56 -0.28
CA LEU A 135 26.33 11.83 -1.37
C LEU A 135 27.85 11.96 -1.35
N LYS A 136 28.39 13.16 -1.06
CA LYS A 136 29.84 13.39 -0.89
C LYS A 136 30.44 12.53 0.22
N ASN A 137 29.68 12.30 1.30
CA ASN A 137 30.13 11.57 2.47
C ASN A 137 29.66 10.10 2.50
N ALA A 138 28.95 9.62 1.47
CA ALA A 138 28.19 8.36 1.51
C ALA A 138 29.00 7.16 2.03
N LYS A 139 30.26 7.01 1.60
CA LYS A 139 31.15 5.90 2.01
C LYS A 139 31.40 5.81 3.52
N ASN A 140 31.18 6.90 4.26
CA ASN A 140 31.33 6.95 5.71
C ASN A 140 29.99 6.82 6.45
N LEU A 141 28.87 6.95 5.75
CA LEU A 141 27.53 7.00 6.31
C LEU A 141 26.83 5.63 6.22
N THR A 142 25.99 5.36 7.19
CA THR A 142 25.03 4.26 7.20
C THR A 142 23.66 4.77 6.75
N PHE A 143 23.04 4.05 5.82
CA PHE A 143 21.79 4.46 5.18
C PHE A 143 20.65 3.48 5.48
N GLY A 144 19.56 4.01 6.05
CA GLY A 144 18.28 3.32 6.13
C GLY A 144 17.46 3.58 4.88
N ASN A 145 17.50 2.67 3.93
CA ASN A 145 16.57 2.67 2.83
C ASN A 145 15.20 2.10 3.28
N GLY A 146 14.17 2.29 2.47
CA GLY A 146 12.82 1.82 2.81
C GLY A 146 12.56 0.39 2.35
N ASP A 147 11.35 -0.11 2.66
CA ASP A 147 10.80 -1.31 2.04
C ASP A 147 10.90 -1.20 0.49
N PRO A 148 11.41 -2.21 -0.24
CA PRO A 148 11.55 -2.19 -1.69
C PRO A 148 10.26 -1.88 -2.48
N ASN A 149 9.08 -2.14 -1.90
CA ASN A 149 7.78 -1.82 -2.49
C ASN A 149 7.19 -0.50 -1.96
N SER A 150 7.93 0.28 -1.17
CA SER A 150 7.52 1.59 -0.70
C SER A 150 7.71 2.66 -1.77
N THR A 151 6.66 3.46 -1.99
CA THR A 151 6.69 4.62 -2.89
C THR A 151 7.69 5.66 -2.38
N SER A 152 7.49 6.15 -1.16
CA SER A 152 8.30 7.21 -0.55
C SER A 152 9.59 6.69 0.08
N GLY A 153 9.60 5.44 0.52
CA GLY A 153 10.76 4.83 1.17
C GLY A 153 11.81 4.31 0.20
N TYR A 154 11.45 4.05 -1.06
CA TYR A 154 12.34 3.37 -1.99
C TYR A 154 12.26 3.91 -3.43
N LEU A 155 11.09 3.87 -4.08
CA LEU A 155 10.97 4.27 -5.49
C LEU A 155 11.36 5.73 -5.73
N VAL A 156 10.72 6.65 -4.99
CA VAL A 156 10.88 8.10 -5.15
C VAL A 156 12.32 8.55 -4.88
N PRO A 157 12.95 8.27 -3.72
CA PRO A 157 14.36 8.60 -3.52
C PRO A 157 15.26 7.79 -4.47
N GLY A 158 14.91 6.55 -4.80
CA GLY A 158 15.58 5.72 -5.80
C GLY A 158 15.77 6.42 -7.14
N TYR A 159 14.77 7.16 -7.60
CA TYR A 159 14.90 7.99 -8.80
C TYR A 159 15.58 9.33 -8.52
N TYR A 160 14.96 10.17 -7.69
CA TYR A 160 15.34 11.58 -7.59
C TYR A 160 16.67 11.82 -6.89
N VAL A 161 17.04 10.96 -5.93
CA VAL A 161 18.27 11.08 -5.16
C VAL A 161 19.37 10.21 -5.75
N PHE A 162 19.06 8.97 -6.14
CA PHE A 162 20.09 8.01 -6.51
C PHE A 162 20.30 7.92 -8.02
N ALA A 163 19.30 7.52 -8.79
CA ALA A 163 19.44 7.32 -10.23
C ALA A 163 19.87 8.61 -10.96
N LYS A 164 19.24 9.76 -10.65
CA LYS A 164 19.59 11.06 -11.25
C LYS A 164 21.01 11.53 -10.95
N ASN A 165 21.60 11.07 -9.85
CA ASN A 165 22.98 11.40 -9.47
C ASN A 165 23.96 10.29 -9.85
N ASN A 166 23.51 9.27 -10.59
CA ASN A 166 24.30 8.11 -10.97
C ASN A 166 24.93 7.37 -9.77
N VAL A 167 24.18 7.29 -8.67
CA VAL A 167 24.60 6.62 -7.42
C VAL A 167 23.73 5.39 -7.19
N ASP A 168 24.36 4.26 -6.87
CA ASP A 168 23.66 3.07 -6.39
C ASP A 168 23.65 3.04 -4.86
N ALA A 169 22.46 3.23 -4.26
CA ALA A 169 22.28 3.22 -2.81
C ALA A 169 22.68 1.89 -2.15
N ALA A 170 22.66 0.77 -2.89
CA ALA A 170 23.06 -0.53 -2.36
C ALA A 170 24.57 -0.63 -2.11
N THR A 171 25.38 0.18 -2.80
CA THR A 171 26.84 0.07 -2.80
C THR A 171 27.58 1.36 -2.44
N ALA A 172 26.91 2.51 -2.48
CA ALA A 172 27.55 3.81 -2.23
C ALA A 172 27.84 4.11 -0.75
N PHE A 173 27.08 3.51 0.16
CA PHE A 173 27.16 3.77 1.60
C PHE A 173 28.04 2.76 2.33
N LYS A 174 28.53 3.12 3.53
CA LYS A 174 29.26 2.19 4.42
C LYS A 174 28.44 0.93 4.69
N ARG A 175 27.14 1.10 4.86
CA ARG A 175 26.16 0.03 5.07
C ARG A 175 24.78 0.54 4.71
N THR A 176 24.01 -0.26 3.99
CA THR A 176 22.61 0.00 3.67
C THR A 176 21.71 -1.07 4.28
N LEU A 177 20.59 -0.64 4.86
CA LEU A 177 19.53 -1.50 5.41
C LEU A 177 18.20 -1.14 4.76
N ASN A 178 17.27 -2.08 4.69
CA ASN A 178 15.88 -1.81 4.28
C ASN A 178 14.97 -2.02 5.50
N SER A 179 14.12 -1.04 5.80
CA SER A 179 13.23 -1.07 6.97
C SER A 179 11.92 -0.32 6.71
N SER A 180 10.96 -0.45 7.63
CA SER A 180 9.77 0.39 7.65
C SER A 180 10.11 1.85 7.98
N HIS A 181 9.16 2.75 7.74
CA HIS A 181 9.30 4.17 8.04
C HIS A 181 9.56 4.43 9.53
N GLU A 182 8.81 3.80 10.43
CA GLU A 182 9.04 3.93 11.88
C GLU A 182 10.43 3.42 12.28
N VAL A 183 10.83 2.23 11.81
CA VAL A 183 12.14 1.66 12.15
C VAL A 183 13.28 2.57 11.67
N ASN A 184 13.17 3.12 10.46
CA ASN A 184 14.13 4.08 9.94
C ASN A 184 14.23 5.33 10.82
N ALA A 185 13.10 5.98 11.12
CA ALA A 185 13.07 7.19 11.92
C ALA A 185 13.63 6.99 13.34
N LEU A 186 13.27 5.89 13.99
CA LEU A 186 13.77 5.58 15.33
C LEU A 186 15.27 5.24 15.33
N SER A 187 15.75 4.57 14.28
CA SER A 187 17.17 4.24 14.15
C SER A 187 18.02 5.50 13.94
N VAL A 188 17.54 6.47 13.16
CA VAL A 188 18.21 7.77 12.99
C VAL A 188 18.18 8.56 14.30
N ALA A 189 17.04 8.64 14.98
CA ALA A 189 16.94 9.35 16.26
C ALA A 189 17.91 8.76 17.31
N LYS A 190 18.04 7.42 17.35
CA LYS A 190 18.96 6.71 18.24
C LYS A 190 20.44 6.77 17.81
N GLY A 191 20.77 7.40 16.68
CA GLY A 191 22.13 7.45 16.13
C GLY A 191 22.65 6.10 15.62
N GLN A 192 21.76 5.15 15.33
CA GLN A 192 22.09 3.83 14.77
C GLN A 192 22.21 3.85 13.24
N LEU A 193 21.58 4.85 12.61
CA LEU A 193 21.69 5.19 11.19
C LEU A 193 22.02 6.67 11.06
N ASP A 194 22.87 7.01 10.08
CA ASP A 194 23.27 8.40 9.83
C ASP A 194 22.20 9.15 9.02
N VAL A 195 21.58 8.47 8.06
CA VAL A 195 20.51 9.00 7.21
C VAL A 195 19.50 7.90 6.88
N ALA A 196 18.22 8.25 6.72
CA ALA A 196 17.21 7.30 6.27
C ALA A 196 16.11 7.93 5.42
N THR A 197 15.41 7.09 4.64
CA THR A 197 14.19 7.47 3.93
C THR A 197 12.99 7.50 4.87
N PHE A 198 12.11 8.47 4.65
CA PHE A 198 10.90 8.68 5.44
C PHE A 198 9.83 9.40 4.60
N ASN A 199 8.74 9.85 5.22
CA ASN A 199 7.72 10.64 4.53
C ASN A 199 6.98 11.56 5.52
N THR A 200 6.22 12.52 5.00
CA THR A 200 5.50 13.52 5.81
C THR A 200 4.37 12.94 6.65
N GLU A 201 3.62 11.95 6.16
CA GLU A 201 2.53 11.35 6.93
C GLU A 201 3.06 10.56 8.12
N SER A 202 4.12 9.77 7.92
CA SER A 202 4.81 9.06 8.99
C SER A 202 5.51 10.02 9.96
N TRP A 203 5.92 11.21 9.50
CA TRP A 203 6.41 12.27 10.39
C TRP A 203 5.30 12.77 11.31
N ASP A 204 4.13 13.11 10.75
CA ASP A 204 2.97 13.54 11.54
C ASP A 204 2.54 12.43 12.53
N ARG A 205 2.62 11.15 12.13
CA ARG A 205 2.39 10.01 13.03
C ARG A 205 3.41 9.96 14.16
N LEU A 206 4.71 10.12 13.85
CA LEU A 206 5.79 10.06 14.83
C LEU A 206 5.70 11.19 15.85
N GLU A 207 5.25 12.38 15.46
CA GLU A 207 5.00 13.50 16.39
C GLU A 207 3.91 13.18 17.42
N VAL A 208 2.93 12.35 17.05
CA VAL A 208 1.88 11.88 17.97
C VAL A 208 2.36 10.71 18.83
N THR A 209 3.01 9.71 18.23
CA THR A 209 3.34 8.47 18.92
C THR A 209 4.63 8.58 19.74
N GLN A 210 5.63 9.34 19.27
CA GLN A 210 6.96 9.45 19.85
C GLN A 210 7.57 10.87 19.64
N PRO A 211 6.96 11.93 20.22
CA PRO A 211 7.38 13.33 20.00
C PRO A 211 8.85 13.59 20.35
N ASP A 212 9.37 12.98 21.41
CA ASP A 212 10.78 13.11 21.80
C ASP A 212 11.74 12.57 20.74
N LYS A 213 11.32 11.60 19.94
CA LYS A 213 12.10 11.06 18.82
C LYS A 213 11.98 11.93 17.58
N ALA A 214 10.78 12.42 17.27
CA ALA A 214 10.59 13.39 16.18
C ALA A 214 11.46 14.66 16.39
N ALA A 215 11.53 15.17 17.63
CA ALA A 215 12.34 16.35 17.97
C ALA A 215 13.86 16.17 17.75
N GLN A 216 14.34 14.93 17.62
CA GLN A 216 15.74 14.59 17.36
C GLN A 216 16.07 14.49 15.87
N LEU A 217 15.08 14.63 14.99
CA LEU A 217 15.26 14.49 13.56
C LEU A 217 15.27 15.85 12.86
N LYS A 218 15.91 15.93 11.70
CA LYS A 218 15.77 17.01 10.73
C LYS A 218 15.69 16.46 9.32
N VAL A 219 15.01 17.20 8.44
CA VAL A 219 14.87 16.87 7.02
C VAL A 219 16.00 17.53 6.22
N ILE A 220 16.67 16.77 5.36
CA ILE A 220 17.70 17.28 4.44
C ILE A 220 17.28 17.21 2.97
N TRP A 221 16.13 16.61 2.69
CA TRP A 221 15.56 16.51 1.36
C TRP A 221 14.06 16.22 1.40
N LYS A 222 13.32 16.78 0.45
CA LYS A 222 11.89 16.54 0.24
C LYS A 222 11.63 16.31 -1.25
N SER A 223 10.82 15.31 -1.59
CA SER A 223 10.49 14.97 -2.98
C SER A 223 9.49 15.94 -3.62
N PRO A 224 9.18 15.79 -4.92
CA PRO A 224 7.91 16.20 -5.49
C PRO A 224 6.71 15.51 -4.81
N LEU A 225 5.50 16.03 -5.05
CA LEU A 225 4.25 15.48 -4.50
C LEU A 225 4.04 14.03 -4.97
N ILE A 226 3.63 13.17 -4.03
CA ILE A 226 3.20 11.79 -4.27
C ILE A 226 1.68 11.75 -4.07
N PRO A 227 0.90 11.19 -5.01
CA PRO A 227 -0.54 11.00 -4.82
C PRO A 227 -0.83 10.20 -3.54
N ALA A 228 -1.93 10.52 -2.86
CA ALA A 228 -2.37 9.80 -1.67
C ALA A 228 -2.56 8.29 -1.94
N ASP A 229 -2.51 7.49 -0.88
CA ASP A 229 -2.49 6.03 -1.00
C ASP A 229 -3.84 5.46 -1.45
N PRO A 230 -3.85 4.45 -2.34
CA PRO A 230 -5.06 3.74 -2.73
C PRO A 230 -5.53 2.69 -1.71
N LEU A 231 -6.83 2.37 -1.79
CA LEU A 231 -7.38 1.09 -1.36
C LEU A 231 -7.52 0.16 -2.57
N VAL A 232 -7.00 -1.05 -2.43
CA VAL A 232 -6.97 -2.08 -3.47
C VAL A 232 -7.81 -3.26 -2.98
N TRP A 233 -8.63 -3.83 -3.84
CA TRP A 233 -9.26 -5.13 -3.57
C TRP A 233 -8.78 -6.21 -4.54
N SER A 234 -8.99 -7.47 -4.17
CA SER A 234 -8.85 -8.59 -5.10
C SER A 234 -10.03 -8.60 -6.07
N LYS A 235 -9.74 -8.78 -7.37
CA LYS A 235 -10.79 -8.97 -8.39
C LYS A 235 -11.62 -10.23 -8.15
N ALA A 236 -11.16 -11.15 -7.30
CA ALA A 236 -11.87 -12.38 -6.92
C ALA A 236 -13.02 -12.18 -5.91
N LEU A 237 -13.17 -10.98 -5.33
CA LEU A 237 -14.35 -10.64 -4.52
C LEU A 237 -15.62 -10.70 -5.37
N THR A 238 -16.71 -11.17 -4.77
CA THR A 238 -18.04 -11.17 -5.38
C THR A 238 -18.56 -9.73 -5.53
N ASP A 239 -19.50 -9.52 -6.46
CA ASP A 239 -20.12 -8.21 -6.65
C ASP A 239 -20.84 -7.71 -5.40
N SER A 240 -21.42 -8.63 -4.61
CA SER A 240 -22.06 -8.30 -3.33
C SER A 240 -21.04 -7.79 -2.30
N GLU A 241 -19.90 -8.46 -2.14
CA GLU A 241 -18.82 -8.01 -1.25
C GLU A 241 -18.27 -6.66 -1.71
N LYS A 242 -17.94 -6.50 -3.00
CA LYS A 242 -17.46 -5.24 -3.57
C LYS A 242 -18.43 -4.10 -3.34
N THR A 243 -19.73 -4.34 -3.50
CA THR A 243 -20.77 -3.32 -3.29
C THR A 243 -20.83 -2.90 -1.82
N LYS A 244 -20.92 -3.85 -0.88
CA LYS A 244 -20.91 -3.56 0.56
C LYS A 244 -19.68 -2.79 1.01
N ILE A 245 -18.49 -3.21 0.55
CA ILE A 245 -17.22 -2.54 0.88
C ILE A 245 -17.19 -1.13 0.29
N ARG A 246 -17.55 -0.96 -0.99
CA ARG A 246 -17.59 0.34 -1.65
C ARG A 246 -18.55 1.30 -0.95
N ASP A 247 -19.76 0.85 -0.65
CA ASP A 247 -20.79 1.65 0.00
C ASP A 247 -20.36 2.06 1.41
N PHE A 248 -19.71 1.16 2.15
CA PHE A 248 -19.11 1.51 3.44
C PHE A 248 -18.05 2.61 3.28
N ILE A 249 -17.06 2.41 2.39
CA ILE A 249 -15.93 3.33 2.21
C ILE A 249 -16.40 4.73 1.83
N PHE A 250 -17.35 4.86 0.89
CA PHE A 250 -17.80 6.17 0.42
C PHE A 250 -18.84 6.85 1.32
N ASN A 251 -19.46 6.12 2.25
CA ASN A 251 -20.37 6.70 3.25
C ASN A 251 -19.75 6.82 4.64
N TYR A 252 -18.47 6.48 4.82
CA TYR A 252 -17.78 6.60 6.11
C TYR A 252 -17.30 8.03 6.37
N GLY A 253 -17.41 8.48 7.62
CA GLY A 253 -17.05 9.84 8.03
C GLY A 253 -18.23 10.82 7.97
N ASN A 254 -19.48 10.31 8.03
CA ASN A 254 -20.68 11.13 8.04
C ASN A 254 -21.15 11.49 9.46
N THR A 255 -20.85 10.63 10.45
CA THR A 255 -21.12 10.92 11.87
C THR A 255 -19.89 11.49 12.58
N ASP A 256 -20.06 12.03 13.78
CA ASP A 256 -18.94 12.58 14.55
C ASP A 256 -18.02 11.48 15.10
N GLU A 257 -18.58 10.30 15.41
CA GLU A 257 -17.80 9.12 15.80
C GLU A 257 -16.88 8.66 14.66
N GLU A 258 -17.41 8.58 13.44
CA GLU A 258 -16.63 8.15 12.27
C GLU A 258 -15.56 9.18 11.88
N LYS A 259 -15.87 10.47 12.01
CA LYS A 259 -14.87 11.54 11.81
C LYS A 259 -13.76 11.45 12.85
N ALA A 260 -14.06 11.08 14.09
CA ALA A 260 -13.05 10.87 15.12
C ALA A 260 -12.14 9.68 14.78
N VAL A 261 -12.70 8.58 14.25
CA VAL A 261 -11.92 7.44 13.75
C VAL A 261 -11.00 7.87 12.61
N LEU A 262 -11.52 8.54 11.58
CA LEU A 262 -10.72 9.04 10.46
C LEU A 262 -9.62 10.01 10.91
N LYS A 263 -9.94 10.93 11.82
CA LYS A 263 -8.96 11.87 12.39
C LYS A 263 -7.82 11.15 13.11
N ASN A 264 -8.11 10.10 13.87
CA ASN A 264 -7.08 9.30 14.55
C ASN A 264 -6.17 8.54 13.57
N MET A 265 -6.71 8.19 12.40
CA MET A 265 -5.95 7.63 11.27
C MET A 265 -5.23 8.70 10.44
N GLN A 266 -5.41 10.00 10.75
CA GLN A 266 -4.95 11.16 9.96
C GLN A 266 -5.55 11.24 8.55
N LEU A 267 -6.71 10.62 8.36
CA LEU A 267 -7.42 10.58 7.09
C LEU A 267 -8.61 11.55 7.08
N GLY A 268 -8.91 12.06 5.88
CA GLY A 268 -10.19 12.64 5.51
C GLY A 268 -11.13 11.59 4.93
N LYS A 269 -12.18 12.04 4.24
CA LYS A 269 -13.08 11.14 3.52
C LYS A 269 -12.37 10.50 2.33
N PHE A 270 -12.69 9.23 2.08
CA PHE A 270 -12.17 8.52 0.92
C PHE A 270 -12.73 9.09 -0.38
N LEU A 271 -11.90 9.07 -1.42
CA LEU A 271 -12.24 9.51 -2.76
C LEU A 271 -12.41 8.29 -3.67
N ALA A 272 -13.32 8.38 -4.64
CA ALA A 272 -13.40 7.36 -5.69
C ALA A 272 -12.13 7.41 -6.55
N SER A 273 -11.55 6.25 -6.86
CA SER A 273 -10.33 6.15 -7.66
C SER A 273 -10.30 4.85 -8.47
N ASN A 274 -9.29 4.70 -9.33
CA ASN A 274 -9.07 3.54 -10.18
C ASN A 274 -7.57 3.38 -10.51
N ASP A 275 -7.24 2.38 -11.31
CA ASP A 275 -5.85 2.04 -11.68
C ASP A 275 -5.10 3.16 -12.42
N ASP A 276 -5.79 4.12 -13.05
CA ASP A 276 -5.13 5.27 -13.71
C ASP A 276 -4.42 6.19 -12.70
N GLN A 277 -4.76 6.14 -11.40
CA GLN A 277 -4.00 6.84 -10.35
C GLN A 277 -2.52 6.42 -10.34
N LEU A 278 -2.20 5.22 -10.80
CA LEU A 278 -0.84 4.68 -10.82
C LEU A 278 -0.01 5.18 -12.01
N LEU A 279 -0.58 5.90 -12.99
CA LEU A 279 0.14 6.32 -14.19
C LEU A 279 1.41 7.14 -13.88
N PRO A 280 1.40 8.15 -12.98
CA PRO A 280 2.63 8.87 -12.62
C PRO A 280 3.67 7.98 -11.92
N ILE A 281 3.22 6.93 -11.22
CA ILE A 281 4.08 6.01 -10.49
C ILE A 281 4.74 5.01 -11.43
N ARG A 282 3.99 4.53 -12.43
CA ARG A 282 4.52 3.74 -13.56
C ARG A 282 5.55 4.54 -14.34
N GLN A 283 5.27 5.80 -14.62
CA GLN A 283 6.19 6.70 -15.31
C GLN A 283 7.49 6.88 -14.51
N LEU A 284 7.39 7.08 -13.20
CA LEU A 284 8.54 7.21 -12.31
C LEU A 284 9.38 5.94 -12.23
N GLU A 285 8.75 4.76 -12.16
CA GLU A 285 9.44 3.47 -12.21
C GLU A 285 10.21 3.28 -13.51
N LEU A 286 9.58 3.60 -14.66
CA LEU A 286 10.24 3.53 -15.96
C LEU A 286 11.39 4.53 -16.07
N PHE A 287 11.24 5.77 -15.58
CA PHE A 287 12.34 6.73 -15.56
C PHE A 287 13.52 6.26 -14.71
N LYS A 288 13.25 5.63 -13.55
CA LYS A 288 14.29 4.99 -12.74
C LYS A 288 14.99 3.89 -13.52
N GLN A 289 14.26 2.95 -14.10
CA GLN A 289 14.83 1.85 -14.89
C GLN A 289 15.67 2.36 -16.07
N ARG A 290 15.12 3.32 -16.83
CA ARG A 290 15.80 3.96 -17.96
C ARG A 290 17.13 4.57 -17.54
N THR A 291 17.13 5.32 -16.44
CA THR A 291 18.32 6.01 -15.93
C THR A 291 19.38 5.00 -15.47
N THR A 292 18.97 3.97 -14.72
CA THR A 292 19.86 2.90 -14.28
C THR A 292 20.47 2.12 -15.45
N ILE A 293 19.67 1.74 -16.45
CA ILE A 293 20.15 1.01 -17.63
C ILE A 293 21.09 1.87 -18.48
N SER A 294 20.79 3.17 -18.63
CA SER A 294 21.66 4.10 -19.36
C SER A 294 23.05 4.17 -18.71
N ALA A 295 23.06 4.25 -17.37
CA ALA A 295 24.26 4.33 -16.54
C ALA A 295 25.06 3.02 -16.44
N ASP A 296 24.45 1.86 -16.71
CA ASP A 296 25.09 0.56 -16.48
C ASP A 296 26.21 0.31 -17.49
N SER A 297 27.46 0.39 -17.02
CA SER A 297 28.66 0.15 -17.84
C SER A 297 28.93 -1.34 -18.09
N LYS A 298 28.18 -2.26 -17.47
CA LYS A 298 28.35 -3.72 -17.61
C LYS A 298 27.44 -4.30 -18.70
N LEU A 299 26.39 -3.60 -19.11
CA LEU A 299 25.51 -4.04 -20.19
C LEU A 299 26.15 -3.80 -21.56
N ALA A 300 26.07 -4.80 -22.43
CA ALA A 300 26.43 -4.66 -23.83
C ALA A 300 25.59 -3.57 -24.50
N GLU A 301 26.19 -2.80 -25.42
CA GLU A 301 25.52 -1.65 -26.05
C GLU A 301 24.22 -2.04 -26.77
N ALA A 302 24.21 -3.19 -27.46
CA ALA A 302 23.02 -3.71 -28.13
C ALA A 302 21.88 -4.05 -27.15
N ASP A 303 22.19 -4.69 -26.04
CA ASP A 303 21.20 -5.03 -25.00
C ASP A 303 20.67 -3.77 -24.30
N LYS A 304 21.57 -2.80 -24.05
CA LYS A 304 21.21 -1.49 -23.51
C LYS A 304 20.24 -0.77 -24.46
N ALA A 305 20.58 -0.68 -25.75
CA ALA A 305 19.73 -0.03 -26.75
C ALA A 305 18.34 -0.69 -26.84
N LYS A 306 18.29 -2.03 -26.84
CA LYS A 306 17.03 -2.77 -26.86
C LYS A 306 16.14 -2.46 -25.65
N LYS A 307 16.70 -2.55 -24.43
CA LYS A 307 15.94 -2.26 -23.20
C LYS A 307 15.47 -0.81 -23.11
N LEU A 308 16.30 0.14 -23.56
CA LEU A 308 15.91 1.54 -23.58
C LEU A 308 14.78 1.80 -24.58
N ALA A 309 14.80 1.16 -25.76
CA ALA A 309 13.73 1.27 -26.74
C ALA A 309 12.39 0.72 -26.20
N GLU A 310 12.42 -0.40 -25.48
CA GLU A 310 11.23 -0.97 -24.82
C GLU A 310 10.66 0.00 -23.78
N ILE A 311 11.51 0.56 -22.91
CA ILE A 311 11.09 1.54 -21.90
C ILE A 311 10.55 2.83 -22.53
N ASP A 312 11.20 3.33 -23.58
CA ASP A 312 10.77 4.55 -24.27
C ASP A 312 9.41 4.36 -24.96
N ALA A 313 9.14 3.17 -25.50
CA ALA A 313 7.83 2.83 -26.04
C ALA A 313 6.74 2.79 -24.95
N ASP A 314 7.03 2.26 -23.77
CA ASP A 314 6.08 2.21 -22.66
C ASP A 314 5.84 3.60 -22.05
N LEU A 315 6.88 4.43 -21.93
CA LEU A 315 6.75 5.83 -21.53
C LEU A 315 5.86 6.62 -22.51
N ALA A 316 5.99 6.38 -23.82
CA ALA A 316 5.14 7.01 -24.83
C ALA A 316 3.66 6.62 -24.67
N LYS A 317 3.37 5.33 -24.43
CA LYS A 317 2.00 4.85 -24.16
C LYS A 317 1.41 5.48 -22.90
N LEU A 318 2.18 5.57 -21.82
CA LEU A 318 1.74 6.22 -20.58
C LEU A 318 1.45 7.70 -20.80
N GLN A 319 2.32 8.41 -21.53
CA GLN A 319 2.13 9.82 -21.83
C GLN A 319 0.88 10.06 -22.68
N GLN A 320 0.60 9.18 -23.65
CA GLN A 320 -0.63 9.23 -24.42
C GLN A 320 -1.86 9.08 -23.50
N ARG A 321 -1.86 8.08 -22.61
CA ARG A 321 -2.97 7.84 -21.68
C ARG A 321 -3.21 9.03 -20.75
N LEU A 322 -2.15 9.61 -20.19
CA LEU A 322 -2.24 10.81 -19.36
C LEU A 322 -2.86 11.98 -20.14
N THR A 323 -2.40 12.20 -21.38
CA THR A 323 -2.93 13.26 -22.25
C THR A 323 -4.41 13.07 -22.57
N GLU A 324 -4.88 11.83 -22.74
CA GLU A 324 -6.30 11.50 -22.94
C GLU A 324 -7.15 11.83 -21.70
N LEU A 325 -6.64 11.52 -20.50
CA LEU A 325 -7.32 11.83 -19.23
C LEU A 325 -7.38 13.33 -18.96
N ASP A 326 -6.31 14.07 -19.25
CA ASP A 326 -6.28 15.52 -19.09
C ASP A 326 -7.31 16.19 -19.99
N LYS A 327 -7.41 15.76 -21.26
CA LYS A 327 -8.44 16.24 -22.20
C LYS A 327 -9.85 15.94 -21.71
N LYS A 328 -10.08 14.74 -21.16
CA LYS A 328 -11.39 14.34 -20.63
C LYS A 328 -11.78 15.18 -19.41
N THR A 329 -10.82 15.49 -18.55
CA THR A 329 -11.03 16.34 -17.37
C THR A 329 -11.33 17.78 -17.79
N ALA A 330 -10.54 18.33 -18.72
CA ALA A 330 -10.75 19.67 -19.26
C ALA A 330 -12.09 19.83 -20.01
N ALA A 331 -12.60 18.77 -20.66
CA ALA A 331 -13.90 18.79 -21.31
C ALA A 331 -15.10 18.71 -20.34
N ASN A 332 -14.87 18.26 -19.10
CA ASN A 332 -15.89 18.08 -18.06
C ASN A 332 -15.85 19.18 -16.98
N SER A 333 -14.96 20.18 -17.11
CA SER A 333 -14.83 21.33 -16.22
C SER A 333 -15.35 22.60 -16.88
#